data_AF-A0A412FIR1-F1
#
_entry.id   AF-A0A412FIR1-F1
#
_cell.length_a   1.000
_cell.length_b   1.000
_cell.length_c   1.000
_cell.angle_alpha   90.00
_cell.angle_beta   90.00
_cell.angle_gamma   90.00
#
_symmetry.space_group_name_H-M   'P 1'
#
loop_
_entity.id
_entity.type
_entity.pdbx_description
1 polymer ?
#
loop_
_entity_poly.entity_id
_entity_poly.type
_entity_poly.pdbx_seq_one_letter_code
_entity_poly.pdbx_strand_id
1 'polypeptide(L)'
;MKRIEAGLIRKAMAEPWEKLSFALTLNLLTLTISFFSGTLWLLFFASLIIDVLAGLEALVQKARARRFVRDLDLSESLPLCRQADNTFFLPNKLISWYRGKGLCVRYEQIKNCYLNQINENSRMKFDSRRRSWKLQINCRDKRYTVLALERKDDCMKVLRFLKTVNPAIVVYYEIPAKPLTLAELPEYE
;
A
#
# COMPACT_ATOMS: atom_id res chain seq x y z
N MET A 1 9.31 -8.83 14.16
CA MET A 1 9.32 -9.65 12.93
C MET A 1 7.93 -10.19 12.54
N LYS A 2 7.27 -11.01 13.37
CA LYS A 2 5.86 -11.44 13.16
C LYS A 2 4.90 -10.27 12.86
N ARG A 3 5.16 -9.10 13.43
CA ARG A 3 4.41 -7.85 13.18
C ARG A 3 4.57 -7.30 11.76
N ILE A 4 5.76 -7.39 11.15
CA ILE A 4 6.01 -6.93 9.78
C ILE A 4 5.38 -7.92 8.80
N GLU A 5 5.58 -9.22 9.00
CA GLU A 5 4.94 -10.28 8.22
C GLU A 5 3.41 -10.18 8.27
N ALA A 6 2.83 -10.16 9.48
CA ALA A 6 1.38 -10.04 9.66
C ALA A 6 0.86 -8.72 9.07
N GLY A 7 1.63 -7.63 9.18
CA GLY A 7 1.32 -6.35 8.56
C GLY A 7 1.28 -6.43 7.04
N LEU A 8 2.30 -7.00 6.40
CA LEU A 8 2.39 -7.15 4.95
C LEU A 8 1.29 -8.08 4.41
N ILE A 9 1.05 -9.22 5.07
CA ILE A 9 -0.02 -10.16 4.68
C ILE A 9 -1.38 -9.50 4.84
N ARG A 10 -1.65 -8.83 5.97
CA ARG A 10 -2.91 -8.10 6.20
C ARG A 10 -3.13 -7.05 5.11
N LYS A 11 -2.09 -6.32 4.71
CA LYS A 11 -2.19 -5.31 3.64
C LYS A 11 -2.39 -5.94 2.26
N ALA A 12 -1.74 -7.06 1.97
CA ALA A 12 -1.95 -7.81 0.75
C ALA A 12 -3.38 -8.35 0.62
N MET A 13 -4.01 -8.66 1.76
CA MET A 13 -5.37 -9.19 1.82
C MET A 13 -6.47 -8.13 1.91
N ALA A 14 -6.16 -6.85 2.14
CA ALA A 14 -7.18 -5.82 2.34
C ALA A 14 -8.11 -5.66 1.11
N GLU A 15 -7.56 -5.35 -0.07
CA GLU A 15 -8.35 -5.21 -1.30
C GLU A 15 -9.05 -6.52 -1.71
N PRO A 16 -8.40 -7.70 -1.70
CA PRO A 16 -9.09 -8.96 -1.99
C PRO A 16 -10.23 -9.26 -1.02
N TRP A 17 -10.06 -8.94 0.27
CA TRP A 17 -11.08 -9.19 1.28
C TRP A 17 -12.28 -8.26 1.13
N GLU A 18 -12.06 -6.98 0.80
CA GLU A 18 -13.15 -6.04 0.49
C GLU A 18 -13.95 -6.50 -0.73
N LYS A 19 -13.27 -6.91 -1.81
CA LYS A 19 -13.93 -7.45 -3.00
C LYS A 19 -14.76 -8.69 -2.67
N LEU A 20 -14.19 -9.64 -1.93
CA LEU A 20 -14.88 -10.86 -1.50
C LEU A 20 -16.08 -10.55 -0.60
N SER A 21 -15.93 -9.65 0.37
CA SER A 21 -17.01 -9.26 1.28
C SER A 21 -18.15 -8.57 0.53
N PHE A 22 -17.82 -7.70 -0.42
CA PHE A 22 -18.81 -7.05 -1.27
C PHE A 22 -19.54 -8.05 -2.16
N ALA A 23 -18.80 -8.94 -2.82
CA ALA A 23 -19.37 -9.95 -3.71
C ALA A 23 -20.29 -10.93 -2.97
N LEU A 24 -19.88 -11.38 -1.76
CA LEU A 24 -20.70 -12.23 -0.90
C LEU A 24 -22.00 -11.53 -0.47
N THR A 25 -21.93 -10.23 -0.15
CA THR A 25 -23.10 -9.41 0.20
C THR A 25 -24.06 -9.29 -0.99
N LEU A 26 -23.52 -9.05 -2.19
CA LEU A 26 -24.29 -8.97 -3.43
C LEU A 26 -24.96 -10.32 -3.74
N ASN A 27 -24.28 -11.43 -3.49
CA ASN A 27 -24.81 -12.77 -3.73
C ASN A 27 -25.90 -13.16 -2.74
N LEU A 28 -25.77 -12.78 -1.46
CA LEU A 28 -26.85 -12.91 -0.48
C LEU A 28 -28.10 -12.13 -0.90
N LEU A 29 -27.93 -10.90 -1.40
CA LEU A 29 -29.04 -10.10 -1.90
C LEU A 29 -29.65 -10.70 -3.18
N THR A 30 -28.82 -11.18 -4.10
CA THR A 30 -29.31 -11.78 -5.35
C THR A 30 -30.03 -13.09 -5.09
N LEU A 31 -29.58 -13.87 -4.11
CA LEU A 31 -30.24 -15.10 -3.66
C LEU A 31 -31.64 -14.80 -3.10
N THR A 32 -31.78 -13.80 -2.23
CA THR A 32 -33.08 -13.45 -1.65
C THR A 32 -34.06 -12.99 -2.74
N ILE A 33 -33.64 -12.15 -3.68
CA ILE A 33 -34.51 -11.68 -4.78
C ILE A 33 -34.85 -12.83 -5.76
N SER A 34 -33.90 -13.72 -6.03
CA SER A 34 -34.11 -14.89 -6.91
C SER A 34 -35.10 -15.89 -6.32
N PHE A 35 -35.10 -16.05 -4.99
CA PHE A 35 -36.04 -16.91 -4.27
C PHE A 35 -37.50 -16.45 -4.43
N PHE A 36 -37.76 -15.14 -4.50
CA PHE A 36 -39.12 -14.60 -4.66
C PHE A 36 -39.60 -14.49 -6.11
N SER A 37 -38.70 -14.34 -7.10
CA SER A 37 -39.10 -14.04 -8.49
C SER A 37 -38.74 -15.10 -9.54
N GLY A 38 -37.97 -16.14 -9.18
CA GLY A 38 -37.62 -17.28 -10.05
C GLY A 38 -36.82 -16.98 -11.32
N THR A 39 -36.67 -15.71 -11.70
CA THR A 39 -36.15 -15.27 -13.00
C THR A 39 -34.68 -14.84 -12.95
N LEU A 40 -34.09 -14.75 -11.76
CA LEU A 40 -32.73 -14.24 -11.54
C LEU A 40 -31.69 -15.32 -11.21
N TRP A 41 -32.07 -16.60 -11.24
CA TRP A 41 -31.16 -17.72 -10.96
C TRP A 41 -29.92 -17.74 -11.87
N LEU A 42 -30.07 -17.41 -13.15
CA LEU A 42 -28.93 -17.32 -14.08
C LEU A 42 -27.91 -16.26 -13.66
N LEU A 43 -28.36 -15.09 -13.20
CA LEU A 43 -27.48 -14.03 -12.72
C LEU A 43 -26.80 -14.43 -11.40
N PHE A 44 -27.51 -15.15 -10.53
CA PHE A 44 -26.94 -15.72 -9.31
C PHE A 44 -25.85 -16.77 -9.61
N PHE A 45 -26.07 -17.69 -10.56
CA PHE A 45 -25.03 -18.65 -10.94
C PHE A 45 -23.82 -17.97 -11.59
N ALA A 46 -24.04 -16.97 -12.44
CA ALA A 46 -22.96 -16.19 -13.03
C ALA A 46 -22.13 -15.44 -11.97
N SER A 47 -22.79 -14.89 -10.94
CA SER A 47 -22.09 -14.18 -9.87
C SER A 47 -21.30 -15.12 -8.95
N LEU A 48 -21.76 -16.35 -8.72
CA LEU A 48 -20.97 -17.37 -8.00
C LEU A 48 -19.66 -17.72 -8.71
N ILE A 49 -19.65 -17.78 -10.04
CA ILE A 49 -18.41 -18.02 -10.81
C ILE A 49 -17.41 -16.87 -10.58
N ILE A 50 -17.90 -15.64 -10.55
CA ILE A 50 -17.08 -14.45 -10.26
C ILE A 50 -16.49 -14.53 -8.84
N ASP A 51 -17.27 -14.98 -7.85
CA ASP A 51 -16.79 -15.18 -6.47
C ASP A 51 -15.65 -16.21 -6.40
N VAL A 52 -15.76 -17.32 -7.12
CA VAL A 52 -14.71 -18.34 -7.17
C VAL A 52 -13.42 -17.74 -7.75
N LEU A 53 -13.54 -16.95 -8.83
CA LEU A 53 -12.38 -16.26 -9.41
C LEU A 53 -11.78 -15.23 -8.45
N ALA A 54 -12.60 -14.46 -7.75
CA ALA A 54 -12.15 -13.50 -6.73
C ALA A 54 -11.46 -14.21 -5.54
N GLY A 55 -11.97 -15.37 -5.13
CA GLY A 55 -11.37 -16.22 -4.10
C GLY A 55 -10.01 -16.76 -4.53
N LEU A 56 -9.91 -17.20 -5.78
CA LEU A 56 -8.63 -17.64 -6.36
C LEU A 56 -7.63 -16.47 -6.43
N GLU A 57 -8.06 -15.29 -6.87
CA GLU A 57 -7.22 -14.09 -6.90
C GLU A 57 -6.70 -13.75 -5.48
N ALA A 58 -7.57 -13.81 -4.46
CA ALA A 58 -7.20 -13.58 -3.07
C ALA A 58 -6.16 -14.60 -2.55
N LEU A 59 -6.32 -15.89 -2.89
CA LEU A 59 -5.36 -16.94 -2.53
C LEU A 59 -4.01 -16.72 -3.21
N VAL A 60 -4.00 -16.33 -4.48
CA VAL A 60 -2.78 -15.99 -5.22
C VAL A 60 -2.07 -14.78 -4.59
N GLN A 61 -2.80 -13.73 -4.22
CA GLN A 61 -2.24 -12.56 -3.54
C GLN A 61 -1.64 -12.93 -2.18
N LYS A 62 -2.35 -13.75 -1.39
CA LYS A 62 -1.86 -14.27 -0.11
C LYS A 62 -0.57 -15.08 -0.29
N ALA A 63 -0.53 -15.96 -1.28
CA ALA A 63 0.63 -16.78 -1.59
C ALA A 63 1.82 -15.92 -2.04
N ARG A 64 1.58 -14.90 -2.88
CA ARG A 64 2.61 -13.96 -3.32
C ARG A 64 3.17 -13.17 -2.14
N ALA A 65 2.33 -12.67 -1.24
CA ALA A 65 2.77 -11.94 -0.05
C ALA A 65 3.61 -12.83 0.87
N ARG A 66 3.19 -14.08 1.10
CA ARG A 66 3.97 -15.05 1.88
C ARG A 66 5.31 -15.37 1.24
N ARG A 67 5.37 -15.61 -0.07
CA ARG A 67 6.63 -15.85 -0.78
C ARG A 67 7.55 -14.64 -0.66
N PHE A 68 7.03 -13.45 -0.91
CA PHE A 68 7.79 -12.22 -0.76
C PHE A 68 8.36 -12.05 0.65
N VAL A 69 7.58 -12.33 1.71
CA VAL A 69 8.06 -12.28 3.09
C VAL A 69 9.10 -13.35 3.39
N ARG A 70 8.95 -14.55 2.83
CA ARG A 70 9.94 -15.62 2.98
C ARG A 70 11.26 -15.28 2.28
N ASP A 71 11.20 -14.65 1.12
CA ASP A 71 12.37 -14.26 0.32
C ASP A 71 13.02 -12.97 0.85
N LEU A 72 12.34 -12.24 1.74
CA LEU A 72 12.94 -11.16 2.51
C LEU A 72 13.91 -11.78 3.51
N ASP A 73 15.21 -11.71 3.21
CA ASP A 73 16.27 -12.01 4.17
C ASP A 73 16.23 -10.99 5.33
N LEU A 74 15.34 -11.28 6.28
CA LEU A 74 15.14 -10.56 7.51
C LEU A 74 16.05 -11.22 8.55
N SER A 75 17.37 -11.07 8.40
CA SER A 75 18.32 -11.44 9.43
C SER A 75 17.84 -10.91 10.79
N GLU A 76 17.82 -11.77 11.81
CA GLU A 76 16.94 -11.73 13.00
C GLU A 76 16.94 -10.45 13.88
N SER A 77 17.73 -9.42 13.58
CA SER A 77 18.03 -8.34 14.54
C SER A 77 17.81 -6.90 14.08
N LEU A 78 17.26 -6.64 12.88
CA LEU A 78 17.11 -5.24 12.44
C LEU A 78 15.94 -4.54 13.16
N PRO A 79 16.20 -3.52 14.01
CA PRO A 79 15.13 -2.79 14.69
C PRO A 79 14.26 -2.06 13.67
N LEU A 80 12.95 -2.08 13.90
CA LEU A 80 12.03 -1.27 13.11
C LEU A 80 12.28 0.21 13.46
N CYS A 81 12.89 0.95 12.55
CA CYS A 81 13.13 2.39 12.75
C CYS A 81 11.81 3.16 12.71
N ARG A 82 10.94 2.82 11.75
CA ARG A 82 9.64 3.48 11.57
C ARG A 82 8.67 2.62 10.78
N GLN A 83 7.37 2.80 11.02
CA GLN A 83 6.31 2.30 10.14
C GLN A 83 5.44 3.47 9.71
N ALA A 84 5.17 3.58 8.40
CA ALA A 84 4.22 4.54 7.86
C ALA A 84 3.37 3.88 6.76
N ASP A 85 2.05 3.93 6.95
CA ASP A 85 1.06 3.26 6.09
C ASP A 85 1.42 1.79 5.77
N ASN A 86 1.74 1.49 4.51
CA ASN A 86 2.06 0.15 4.03
C ASN A 86 3.57 -0.11 3.96
N THR A 87 4.39 0.75 4.57
CA THR A 87 5.85 0.73 4.45
C THR A 87 6.52 0.64 5.83
N PHE A 88 7.48 -0.28 5.92
CA PHE A 88 8.34 -0.51 7.06
C PHE A 88 9.74 -0.02 6.72
N PHE A 89 10.29 0.83 7.57
CA PHE A 89 11.65 1.37 7.45
C PHE A 89 12.55 0.63 8.43
N LEU A 90 13.54 -0.08 7.89
CA LEU A 90 14.61 -0.77 8.63
C LEU A 90 15.90 0.04 8.49
N PRO A 91 16.97 -0.24 9.25
CA PRO A 91 18.18 0.59 9.25
C PRO A 91 18.86 0.73 7.88
N ASN A 92 18.80 -0.30 7.03
CA ASN A 92 19.50 -0.36 5.75
C ASN A 92 18.57 -0.47 4.53
N LYS A 93 17.28 -0.71 4.73
CA LYS A 93 16.31 -0.96 3.66
C LYS A 93 14.91 -0.53 4.05
N LEU A 94 14.07 -0.30 3.06
CA LEU A 94 12.62 -0.19 3.26
C LEU A 94 11.92 -1.38 2.63
N ILE A 95 10.82 -1.78 3.25
CA ILE A 95 9.94 -2.85 2.78
C ILE A 95 8.54 -2.27 2.68
N SER A 96 7.90 -2.43 1.53
CA SER A 96 6.56 -1.90 1.28
C SER A 96 5.69 -2.91 0.53
N TRP A 97 4.38 -2.83 0.71
CA TRP A 97 3.41 -3.54 -0.10
C TRP A 97 2.43 -2.58 -0.74
N TYR A 98 2.47 -2.47 -2.07
CA TYR A 98 1.63 -1.54 -2.82
C TYR A 98 1.08 -2.19 -4.10
N ARG A 99 -0.23 -2.09 -4.32
CA ARG A 99 -0.95 -2.65 -5.49
C ARG A 99 -0.58 -4.11 -5.81
N GLY A 100 -0.61 -4.97 -4.79
CA GLY A 100 -0.34 -6.41 -4.96
C GLY A 100 1.12 -6.75 -5.31
N LYS A 101 2.05 -5.81 -5.10
CA LYS A 101 3.49 -5.98 -5.31
C LYS A 101 4.26 -5.63 -4.05
N GLY A 102 5.17 -6.52 -3.67
CA GLY A 102 6.16 -6.28 -2.63
C GLY A 102 7.35 -5.49 -3.20
N LEU A 103 7.78 -4.47 -2.46
CA LEU A 103 8.97 -3.69 -2.74
C LEU A 103 9.94 -3.83 -1.57
N CYS A 104 11.15 -4.29 -1.84
CA CYS A 104 12.26 -4.27 -0.89
C CYS A 104 13.44 -3.60 -1.57
N VAL A 105 13.88 -2.47 -1.02
CA VAL A 105 14.98 -1.67 -1.61
C VAL A 105 15.84 -1.06 -0.52
N ARG A 106 17.15 -0.98 -0.80
CA ARG A 106 18.08 -0.19 0.01
C ARG A 106 17.88 1.29 -0.25
N TYR A 107 18.21 2.13 0.73
CA TYR A 107 18.02 3.58 0.62
C TYR A 107 18.77 4.20 -0.57
N GLU A 108 19.93 3.65 -0.93
CA GLU A 108 20.72 4.06 -2.10
C GLU A 108 20.01 3.86 -3.44
N GLN A 109 19.09 2.88 -3.50
CA GLN A 109 18.33 2.55 -4.69
C GLN A 109 17.15 3.51 -4.90
N ILE A 110 16.86 4.37 -3.93
CA ILE A 110 15.83 5.41 -4.05
C ILE A 110 16.39 6.55 -4.92
N LYS A 111 15.61 6.97 -5.92
CA LYS A 111 15.95 8.06 -6.82
C LYS A 111 15.39 9.38 -6.32
N ASN A 112 14.08 9.42 -6.11
CA ASN A 112 13.37 10.62 -5.70
C ASN A 112 12.06 10.30 -4.98
N CYS A 113 11.55 11.32 -4.28
CA CYS A 113 10.28 11.28 -3.58
C CYS A 113 9.39 12.43 -4.06
N TYR A 114 8.09 12.18 -4.19
CA TYR A 114 7.09 13.20 -4.53
C TYR A 114 6.03 13.25 -3.44
N LEU A 115 5.84 14.44 -2.84
CA LEU A 115 4.76 14.72 -1.91
C LEU A 115 3.66 15.50 -2.64
N ASN A 116 2.43 15.00 -2.57
CA ASN A 116 1.25 15.62 -3.17
C ASN A 116 0.06 15.54 -2.21
N GLN A 117 -0.83 16.52 -2.25
CA GLN A 117 -2.14 16.41 -1.61
C GLN A 117 -3.05 15.46 -2.42
N ILE A 118 -3.83 14.63 -1.72
CA ILE A 118 -4.82 13.75 -2.34
C ILE A 118 -6.08 14.58 -2.59
N ASN A 119 -6.27 15.02 -3.83
CA ASN A 119 -7.54 15.61 -4.26
C ASN A 119 -8.55 14.52 -4.65
N GLU A 120 -9.84 14.84 -4.58
CA GLU A 120 -10.96 13.96 -4.97
C GLU A 120 -10.82 13.42 -6.40
N ASN A 121 -10.19 14.18 -7.31
CA ASN A 121 -9.92 13.79 -8.69
C ASN A 121 -8.72 12.85 -8.87
N SER A 122 -8.03 12.46 -7.79
CA SER A 122 -6.91 11.53 -7.90
C SER A 122 -7.42 10.11 -8.23
N ARG A 123 -6.96 9.55 -9.36
CA ARG A 123 -7.30 8.17 -9.83
C ARG A 123 -6.82 7.05 -8.91
N MET A 124 -6.39 7.35 -7.69
CA MET A 124 -5.90 6.36 -6.74
C MET A 124 -7.01 5.96 -5.78
N LYS A 125 -7.41 4.68 -5.82
CA LYS A 125 -8.32 4.04 -4.86
C LYS A 125 -7.64 3.89 -3.50
N PHE A 126 -7.33 5.01 -2.84
CA PHE A 126 -7.13 4.99 -1.40
C PHE A 126 -8.50 5.17 -0.74
N ASP A 127 -8.64 4.66 0.48
CA ASP A 127 -9.79 4.97 1.31
C ASP A 127 -9.76 6.47 1.63
N SER A 128 -10.36 7.25 0.73
CA SER A 128 -10.22 8.71 0.60
C SER A 128 -10.87 9.47 1.75
N ARG A 129 -11.57 8.77 2.64
CA ARG A 129 -12.28 9.38 3.78
C ARG A 129 -11.37 9.81 4.93
N ARG A 130 -10.10 9.36 4.98
CA ARG A 130 -9.15 9.68 6.09
C ARG A 130 -7.73 10.06 5.65
N ARG A 131 -7.43 10.11 4.35
CA ARG A 131 -6.05 10.26 3.86
C ARG A 131 -5.94 11.45 2.92
N SER A 132 -5.27 12.50 3.39
CA SER A 132 -5.20 13.80 2.71
C SER A 132 -3.88 14.02 1.96
N TRP A 133 -2.84 13.23 2.25
CA TRP A 133 -1.50 13.41 1.67
C TRP A 133 -0.94 12.11 1.11
N LYS A 134 -0.22 12.23 0.00
CA LYS A 134 0.42 11.15 -0.74
C LYS A 134 1.92 11.39 -0.83
N LEU A 135 2.70 10.43 -0.37
CA LEU A 135 4.14 10.37 -0.57
C LEU A 135 4.47 9.20 -1.51
N GLN A 136 4.97 9.50 -2.71
CA GLN A 136 5.45 8.51 -3.66
C GLN A 136 6.97 8.41 -3.59
N ILE A 137 7.49 7.21 -3.36
CA ILE A 137 8.93 6.91 -3.32
C ILE A 137 9.26 6.14 -4.60
N ASN A 138 10.10 6.71 -5.46
CA ASN A 138 10.53 6.06 -6.69
C ASN A 138 11.96 5.56 -6.58
N CYS A 139 12.17 4.35 -7.09
CA CYS A 139 13.46 3.69 -7.14
C CYS A 139 14.12 3.92 -8.51
N ARG A 140 15.44 3.77 -8.56
CA ARG A 140 16.23 3.90 -9.79
C ARG A 140 15.85 2.87 -10.86
N ASP A 141 15.36 1.71 -10.44
CA ASP A 141 14.90 0.60 -11.29
C ASP A 141 13.45 0.74 -11.79
N LYS A 142 12.89 1.96 -11.72
CA LYS A 142 11.50 2.29 -12.11
C LYS A 142 10.41 1.67 -11.25
N ARG A 143 10.74 0.90 -10.19
CA ARG A 143 9.76 0.49 -9.18
C ARG A 143 9.43 1.68 -8.27
N TYR A 144 8.24 1.67 -7.71
CA TYR A 144 7.82 2.71 -6.78
C TYR A 144 6.86 2.15 -5.73
N THR A 145 6.78 2.85 -4.60
CA THR A 145 5.71 2.66 -3.62
C THR A 145 5.05 3.98 -3.31
N VAL A 146 3.82 3.92 -2.81
CA VAL A 146 3.04 5.09 -2.42
C VAL A 146 2.55 4.88 -0.99
N LEU A 147 2.83 5.87 -0.15
CA LEU A 147 2.28 6.00 1.18
C LEU A 147 1.16 7.04 1.12
N ALA A 148 0.01 6.72 1.70
CA ALA A 148 -1.06 7.69 1.89
C ALA A 148 -1.27 7.92 3.39
N LEU A 149 -1.04 9.15 3.83
CA LEU A 149 -1.06 9.58 5.22
C LEU A 149 -2.11 10.68 5.42
N GLU A 150 -2.62 10.77 6.65
CA GLU A 150 -3.65 11.73 7.03
C GLU A 150 -3.08 13.15 7.13
N ARG A 151 -1.94 13.29 7.82
CA ARG A 151 -1.30 14.59 8.08
C ARG A 151 -0.09 14.81 7.20
N LYS A 152 0.08 16.06 6.74
CA LYS A 152 1.27 16.50 6.00
C LYS A 152 2.54 16.26 6.82
N ASP A 153 2.49 16.53 8.12
CA ASP A 153 3.64 16.40 9.02
C ASP A 153 4.16 14.97 9.07
N ASP A 154 3.29 13.96 9.00
CA ASP A 154 3.73 12.56 8.96
C ASP A 154 4.51 12.24 7.68
N CYS A 155 4.06 12.76 6.53
CA CYS A 155 4.80 12.69 5.27
C CYS A 155 6.16 13.38 5.39
N MET A 156 6.19 14.59 5.96
CA MET A 156 7.39 15.39 6.11
C MET A 156 8.41 14.74 7.06
N LYS A 157 7.94 14.12 8.15
CA LYS A 157 8.79 13.34 9.06
C LYS A 157 9.37 12.10 8.36
N VAL A 158 8.63 11.41 7.49
CA VAL A 158 9.15 10.30 6.67
C VAL A 158 10.19 10.80 5.67
N LEU A 159 9.93 11.94 5.01
CA LEU A 159 10.88 12.57 4.11
C LEU A 159 12.19 12.96 4.82
N ARG A 160 12.09 13.51 6.04
CA ARG A 160 13.28 13.83 6.84
C ARG A 160 14.10 12.59 7.11
N PHE A 161 13.47 11.52 7.59
CA PHE A 161 14.14 10.24 7.81
C PHE A 161 14.87 9.75 6.55
N LEU A 162 14.20 9.74 5.39
CA LEU A 162 14.80 9.31 4.13
C LEU A 162 16.00 10.18 3.73
N LYS A 163 15.88 11.49 3.89
CA LYS A 163 16.93 12.45 3.55
C LYS A 163 18.11 12.38 4.53
N THR A 164 17.87 12.07 5.79
CA THR A 164 18.92 11.81 6.79
C THR A 164 19.71 10.54 6.44
N VAL A 165 19.03 9.45 6.08
CA VAL A 165 19.69 8.18 5.76
C VAL A 165 20.36 8.20 4.39
N ASN A 166 19.79 8.94 3.42
CA ASN A 166 20.39 9.14 2.11
C ASN A 166 20.21 10.61 1.66
N PRO A 167 21.21 11.46 1.92
CA PRO A 167 21.18 12.88 1.55
C PRO A 167 21.03 13.15 0.05
N ALA A 168 21.36 12.19 -0.81
CA ALA A 168 21.25 12.34 -2.26
C ALA A 168 19.81 12.23 -2.79
N ILE A 169 18.84 11.79 -1.98
CA ILE A 169 17.44 11.66 -2.40
C ILE A 169 16.87 13.04 -2.72
N VAL A 170 16.38 13.23 -3.95
CA VAL A 170 15.69 14.47 -4.32
C VAL A 170 14.22 14.38 -3.91
N VAL A 171 13.74 15.38 -3.18
CA VAL A 171 12.35 15.44 -2.69
C VAL A 171 11.64 16.58 -3.40
N TYR A 172 10.54 16.27 -4.07
CA TYR A 172 9.70 17.25 -4.74
C TYR A 172 8.40 17.44 -3.94
N TYR A 173 8.05 18.70 -3.67
CA TYR A 173 6.79 19.09 -3.06
C TYR A 173 5.94 19.77 -4.11
N GLU A 174 4.78 19.17 -4.45
CA GLU A 174 3.84 19.68 -5.44
C GLU A 174 4.49 20.01 -6.80
N ILE A 175 4.19 19.22 -7.82
CA ILE A 175 4.66 19.54 -9.17
C ILE A 175 4.09 20.91 -9.57
N PRO A 176 4.88 21.94 -9.92
CA PRO A 176 6.34 21.97 -10.11
C PRO A 176 7.01 23.04 -9.23
N ALA A 177 7.35 22.73 -7.97
CA ALA A 177 8.14 23.64 -7.15
C ALA A 177 9.34 22.94 -6.50
N LYS A 178 10.48 23.64 -6.57
CA LYS A 178 11.77 23.51 -5.86
C LYS A 178 11.99 22.24 -5.01
N PRO A 179 13.14 21.53 -5.18
CA PRO A 179 13.45 20.39 -4.33
C PRO A 179 13.59 20.83 -2.86
N LEU A 180 12.93 20.11 -1.95
CA LEU A 180 13.00 20.39 -0.51
C LEU A 180 14.39 20.08 0.04
N THR A 181 14.93 21.00 0.83
CA THR A 181 16.18 20.80 1.57
C THR A 181 15.93 20.20 2.96
N LEU A 182 16.96 19.63 3.59
CA LEU A 182 16.81 19.01 4.93
C LEU A 182 16.34 20.02 5.99
N ALA A 183 16.74 21.29 5.86
CA ALA A 183 16.37 22.38 6.76
C ALA A 183 14.88 22.76 6.68
N GLU A 184 14.21 22.45 5.56
CA GLU A 184 12.78 22.72 5.35
C GLU A 184 11.88 21.58 5.88
N LEU A 185 12.46 20.52 6.45
CA LEU A 185 11.74 19.37 7.01
C LEU A 185 11.64 19.50 8.54
N PRO A 186 10.52 19.12 9.19
CA PRO A 186 10.30 19.32 10.62
C PRO A 186 11.24 18.47 11.48
N GLU A 187 11.69 19.00 12.62
CA GLU A 187 12.53 18.27 13.58
C GLU A 187 11.77 17.13 14.26
N TYR A 188 12.51 16.11 14.70
CA TYR A 188 11.94 15.04 15.51
C TYR A 188 11.79 15.58 16.94
N GLU A 189 10.55 15.70 17.41
CA GLU A 189 10.23 15.56 18.83
C GLU A 189 10.03 14.08 19.17
#